data_AF-A0A814R6Z9-F1
#
_entry.id   AF-A0A814R6Z9-F1
#
_cell.length_a   1.000
_cell.length_b   1.000
_cell.length_c   1.000
_cell.angle_alpha   90.00
_cell.angle_beta   90.00
_cell.angle_gamma   90.00
#
_symmetry.space_group_name_H-M   'P 1'
#
loop_
_entity.id
_entity.type
_entity.pdbx_description
1 polymer ?
#
loop_
_entity_poly.entity_id
_entity_poly.type
_entity_poly.pdbx_seq_one_letter_code
_entity_poly.pdbx_strand_id
1 'polypeptide(L)'
;MIDDAGAQYLAEALRNNKTLTTLNLWGNEIKDAGAQHLADALRNNTTLTTLDLVDNQIGDAGAEHLADALANNEVIVIPLSFVSYSSSSIHIDGRDIERLLHE
;
A
#
# COMPACT_ATOMS: atom_id res chain seq x y z
N MET A 1 2.06 17.65 -2.58
CA MET A 1 1.72 16.83 -1.40
C MET A 1 0.27 16.41 -1.59
N ILE A 2 0.00 15.13 -1.48
CA ILE A 2 -1.34 14.54 -1.56
C ILE A 2 -1.83 14.36 -0.13
N ASP A 3 -2.93 15.02 0.21
CA ASP A 3 -3.66 14.80 1.46
C ASP A 3 -4.83 13.82 1.23
N ASP A 4 -5.70 13.65 2.21
CA ASP A 4 -6.86 12.76 2.10
C ASP A 4 -7.80 13.13 0.93
N ALA A 5 -7.97 14.42 0.66
CA ALA A 5 -8.80 14.89 -0.47
C ALA A 5 -8.13 14.55 -1.81
N GLY A 6 -6.81 14.74 -1.91
CA GLY A 6 -6.03 14.31 -3.06
C GLY A 6 -6.10 12.79 -3.27
N ALA A 7 -6.04 12.00 -2.19
CA ALA A 7 -6.19 10.55 -2.24
C ALA A 7 -7.59 10.13 -2.70
N GLN A 8 -8.64 10.86 -2.31
CA GLN A 8 -10.00 10.63 -2.80
C GLN A 8 -10.10 10.80 -4.33
N TYR A 9 -9.61 11.93 -4.87
CA TYR A 9 -9.62 12.15 -6.32
C TYR A 9 -8.83 11.07 -7.07
N LEU A 10 -7.69 10.65 -6.51
CA LEU A 10 -6.89 9.58 -7.08
C LEU A 10 -7.62 8.23 -7.06
N ALA A 11 -8.33 7.93 -5.97
CA ALA A 11 -9.14 6.73 -5.84
C ALA A 11 -10.27 6.67 -6.90
N GLU A 12 -10.95 7.80 -7.13
CA GLU A 12 -11.97 7.92 -8.18
C GLU A 12 -11.39 7.66 -9.58
N ALA A 13 -10.21 8.19 -9.87
CA ALA A 13 -9.50 7.93 -11.12
C ALA A 13 -9.06 6.46 -11.22
N LEU A 14 -8.55 5.88 -10.13
CA LEU A 14 -8.03 4.52 -10.08
C LEU A 14 -9.13 3.47 -10.33
N ARG A 15 -10.37 3.66 -9.86
CA ARG A 15 -11.49 2.72 -10.13
C ARG A 15 -11.69 2.43 -11.61
N ASN A 16 -11.56 3.46 -12.44
CA ASN A 16 -11.80 3.40 -13.88
C ASN A 16 -10.53 3.12 -14.69
N ASN A 17 -9.35 3.25 -14.07
CA ASN A 17 -8.09 2.97 -14.74
C ASN A 17 -7.89 1.46 -14.86
N LYS A 18 -7.72 0.97 -16.10
CA LYS A 18 -7.51 -0.45 -16.42
C LYS A 18 -6.14 -0.74 -17.05
N THR A 19 -5.18 0.17 -16.91
CA THR A 19 -3.84 0.05 -17.50
C THR A 19 -2.72 0.28 -16.50
N LEU A 20 -2.99 1.03 -15.43
CA LEU A 20 -2.00 1.34 -14.40
C LEU A 20 -1.71 0.09 -13.56
N THR A 21 -0.43 -0.27 -13.48
CA THR A 21 0.09 -1.41 -12.72
C THR A 21 0.83 -0.98 -11.46
N THR A 22 1.41 0.23 -11.45
CA THR A 22 2.19 0.75 -10.32
C THR A 22 1.75 2.17 -9.96
N LEU A 23 1.55 2.43 -8.67
CA LEU A 23 1.22 3.74 -8.13
C LEU A 23 2.14 4.05 -6.94
N ASN A 24 2.89 5.15 -7.03
CA ASN A 24 3.79 5.61 -5.98
C ASN A 24 3.24 6.89 -5.33
N LEU A 25 2.97 6.81 -4.03
CA LEU A 25 2.48 7.89 -3.17
C LEU A 25 3.40 8.10 -1.96
N TRP A 26 4.66 7.69 -2.07
CA TRP A 26 5.69 7.91 -1.05
C TRP A 26 5.79 9.38 -0.62
N GLY A 27 5.92 9.62 0.69
CA GLY A 27 6.23 10.95 1.24
C GLY A 27 5.10 11.96 1.07
N ASN A 28 3.85 11.56 1.32
CA ASN A 28 2.66 12.41 1.23
C ASN A 28 1.97 12.57 2.60
N GLU A 29 0.82 13.24 2.64
CA GLU A 29 0.07 13.52 3.86
C GLU A 29 -1.24 12.72 3.93
N ILE A 30 -1.23 11.51 3.35
CA ILE A 30 -2.38 10.61 3.35
C ILE A 30 -2.52 10.04 4.76
N LYS A 31 -3.74 10.11 5.32
CA LYS A 31 -4.11 9.56 6.62
C LYS A 31 -5.11 8.42 6.41
N ASP A 32 -5.73 7.99 7.50
CA ASP A 32 -6.71 6.90 7.48
C ASP A 32 -7.86 7.14 6.50
N ALA A 33 -8.36 8.37 6.39
CA ALA A 33 -9.46 8.70 5.48
C ALA A 33 -9.05 8.55 4.00
N GLY A 34 -7.87 9.04 3.62
CA GLY A 34 -7.34 8.86 2.27
C GLY A 34 -7.00 7.40 1.97
N ALA A 35 -6.46 6.66 2.93
CA ALA A 35 -6.20 5.23 2.82
C ALA A 35 -7.50 4.42 2.61
N GLN A 36 -8.58 4.78 3.30
CA GLN A 36 -9.90 4.19 3.10
C GLN A 36 -10.40 4.42 1.66
N HIS A 37 -10.28 5.63 1.13
CA HIS A 37 -10.67 5.92 -0.26
C HIS A 37 -9.88 5.07 -1.26
N LEU A 38 -8.57 4.96 -1.07
CA LEU A 38 -7.71 4.10 -1.90
C LEU A 38 -8.13 2.63 -1.80
N ALA A 39 -8.37 2.11 -0.59
CA ALA A 39 -8.87 0.76 -0.37
C ALA A 39 -10.17 0.48 -1.13
N ASP A 40 -11.14 1.39 -1.07
CA ASP A 40 -12.40 1.26 -1.81
C ASP A 40 -12.21 1.22 -3.33
N ALA A 41 -11.21 1.93 -3.85
CA ALA A 41 -10.85 1.85 -5.26
C ALA A 41 -10.17 0.53 -5.62
N LEU A 42 -9.27 0.05 -4.77
CA LEU A 42 -8.52 -1.20 -4.96
C LEU A 42 -9.45 -2.41 -5.04
N ARG A 43 -10.57 -2.46 -4.28
CA ARG A 43 -11.53 -3.57 -4.39
C ARG A 43 -12.09 -3.80 -5.79
N ASN A 44 -12.07 -2.78 -6.65
CA ASN A 44 -12.60 -2.84 -8.02
C ASN A 44 -11.51 -2.70 -9.12
N ASN A 45 -10.26 -2.43 -8.71
CA ASN A 45 -9.14 -2.28 -9.64
C ASN A 45 -8.34 -3.58 -9.68
N THR A 46 -8.39 -4.30 -10.79
CA THR A 46 -7.70 -5.60 -10.96
C THR A 46 -6.38 -5.48 -11.74
N THR A 47 -5.92 -4.27 -12.04
CA THR A 47 -4.74 -4.05 -12.89
C THR A 47 -3.57 -3.50 -12.11
N LEU A 48 -3.83 -2.77 -11.04
CA LEU A 48 -2.80 -2.30 -10.13
C LEU A 48 -2.24 -3.51 -9.39
N THR A 49 -0.92 -3.68 -9.44
CA THR A 49 -0.21 -4.75 -8.75
C THR A 49 0.70 -4.21 -7.66
N THR A 50 1.09 -2.94 -7.74
CA THR A 50 2.01 -2.29 -6.80
C THR A 50 1.47 -0.94 -6.34
N LEU A 51 1.38 -0.75 -5.02
CA LEU A 51 1.06 0.53 -4.39
C LEU A 51 2.05 0.83 -3.27
N ASP A 52 2.75 1.97 -3.39
CA ASP A 52 3.68 2.49 -2.39
C ASP A 52 3.04 3.66 -1.63
N LEU A 53 2.83 3.50 -0.33
CA LEU A 53 2.19 4.47 0.57
C LEU A 53 3.09 4.90 1.73
N VAL A 54 4.39 4.69 1.57
CA VAL A 54 5.36 4.89 2.63
C VAL A 54 5.53 6.37 2.96
N ASP A 55 5.94 6.66 4.20
CA ASP A 55 6.14 8.03 4.68
C ASP A 55 4.86 8.88 4.50
N ASN A 56 3.72 8.26 4.80
CA ASN A 56 2.42 8.89 4.97
C ASN A 56 1.99 8.76 6.44
N GLN A 57 0.84 9.34 6.79
CA GLN A 57 0.32 9.41 8.16
C GLN A 57 -0.85 8.43 8.36
N ILE A 58 -0.76 7.26 7.74
CA ILE A 58 -1.75 6.18 7.83
C ILE A 58 -1.56 5.44 9.15
N GLY A 59 -2.58 5.41 9.98
CA GLY A 59 -2.65 4.65 11.22
C GLY A 59 -3.31 3.28 11.03
N ASP A 60 -3.58 2.62 12.15
CA ASP A 60 -4.08 1.23 12.16
C ASP A 60 -5.41 1.08 11.40
N ALA A 61 -6.32 2.06 11.51
CA ALA A 61 -7.62 2.02 10.83
C ALA A 61 -7.48 2.08 9.30
N GLY A 62 -6.62 2.98 8.79
CA GLY A 62 -6.33 3.06 7.36
C GLY A 62 -5.63 1.80 6.84
N ALA A 63 -4.70 1.25 7.63
CA ALA A 63 -4.02 0.00 7.31
C ALA A 63 -4.98 -1.20 7.26
N GLU A 64 -5.95 -1.29 8.18
CA GLU A 64 -6.99 -2.32 8.18
C GLU A 64 -7.85 -2.26 6.92
N HIS A 65 -8.29 -1.05 6.52
CA HIS A 65 -9.04 -0.87 5.28
C HIS A 65 -8.25 -1.32 4.05
N LEU A 66 -6.96 -0.96 3.97
CA LEU A 66 -6.09 -1.42 2.90
C LEU A 66 -5.96 -2.93 2.93
N ALA A 67 -5.66 -3.54 4.07
CA ALA A 67 -5.52 -5.00 4.20
C ALA A 67 -6.78 -5.76 3.74
N ASP A 68 -7.97 -5.30 4.14
CA ASP A 68 -9.25 -5.88 3.71
C ASP A 68 -9.46 -5.79 2.20
N ALA A 69 -9.09 -4.66 1.59
CA ALA A 69 -9.20 -4.49 0.14
C ALA A 69 -8.24 -5.41 -0.64
N LEU A 70 -7.08 -5.74 -0.07
CA LEU A 70 -6.07 -6.61 -0.68
C LEU A 70 -6.35 -8.10 -0.44
N ALA A 71 -7.09 -8.46 0.61
CA ALA A 71 -7.45 -9.85 0.87
C ALA A 71 -8.19 -10.51 -0.30
N ASN A 72 -8.80 -9.71 -1.19
CA ASN A 72 -9.54 -10.15 -2.36
C ASN A 72 -8.84 -9.82 -3.69
N ASN A 73 -7.61 -9.29 -3.67
CA ASN A 73 -6.94 -8.78 -4.86
C ASN A 73 -5.45 -9.16 -4.87
N GLU A 74 -4.88 -9.46 -6.04
CA GLU A 74 -3.44 -9.78 -6.18
C GLU A 74 -2.55 -8.52 -6.12
N VAL A 75 -3.00 -7.47 -5.44
CA VAL A 75 -2.25 -6.23 -5.28
C VAL A 75 -1.28 -6.40 -4.11
N ILE A 76 0.01 -6.18 -4.37
CA ILE A 76 1.04 -6.16 -3.33
C ILE A 76 1.15 -4.73 -2.80
N VAL A 77 0.66 -4.50 -1.58
CA VAL A 77 0.94 -3.26 -0.82
C VAL A 77 2.16 -3.52 0.05
N ILE A 78 3.10 -2.58 0.02
CA ILE A 78 4.35 -2.67 0.78
C ILE A 78 4.26 -1.68 1.96
N PRO A 79 3.77 -2.09 3.14
CA PRO A 79 3.85 -1.27 4.35
C PRO A 79 5.28 -1.34 4.93
N LEU A 80 5.94 -0.19 5.11
CA LEU A 80 7.33 -0.13 5.60
C LEU A 80 7.48 -0.04 7.12
N SER A 81 6.77 -0.88 7.89
CA SER A 81 7.39 -1.34 9.14
C SER A 81 8.61 -2.26 8.89
N PHE A 82 8.92 -2.55 7.61
CA PHE A 82 9.96 -3.50 7.20
C PHE A 82 11.14 -2.96 6.38
N VAL A 83 11.30 -1.64 6.14
CA VAL A 83 12.48 -1.17 5.39
C VAL A 83 13.02 0.13 5.99
N SER A 84 14.14 0.01 6.71
CA SER A 84 14.99 1.16 7.01
C SER A 84 15.76 1.54 5.76
N TYR A 85 15.71 2.82 5.39
CA TYR A 85 16.46 3.37 4.28
C TYR A 85 17.97 3.25 4.51
N SER A 86 18.67 2.49 3.66
CA SER A 86 20.03 2.83 3.28
C SER A 86 20.27 2.45 1.83
N SER A 87 21.03 3.29 1.13
CA SER A 87 20.90 3.59 -0.31
C SER A 87 21.28 2.48 -1.29
N SER A 88 21.48 1.26 -0.82
CA SER A 88 21.64 0.04 -1.60
C SER A 88 21.30 -1.15 -0.70
N SER A 89 20.38 -2.02 -1.14
CA SER A 89 20.17 -3.41 -0.65
C SER A 89 19.06 -3.67 0.39
N ILE A 90 18.23 -4.67 0.04
CA ILE A 90 17.32 -5.44 0.89
C ILE A 90 18.10 -6.09 2.04
N HIS A 91 17.58 -6.05 3.28
CA HIS A 91 18.10 -6.91 4.36
C HIS A 91 16.99 -7.48 5.25
N ILE A 92 16.82 -8.80 5.11
CA ILE A 92 16.19 -9.74 6.05
C ILE A 92 17.30 -10.23 7.01
N ASP A 93 17.03 -10.37 8.31
CA ASP A 93 17.97 -10.98 9.27
C ASP A 93 17.62 -12.45 9.58
N GLY A 94 18.68 -13.25 9.75
CA GLY A 94 18.72 -14.71 9.59
C GLY A 94 18.10 -15.59 10.67
N ARG A 95 17.28 -15.08 11.60
CA ARG A 95 16.51 -15.97 12.52
C ARG A 95 15.12 -16.36 12.04
N ASP A 96 14.57 -15.64 11.07
CA ASP A 96 13.19 -15.83 10.64
C ASP A 96 13.03 -16.85 9.49
N ILE A 97 14.14 -17.31 8.89
CA ILE A 97 14.12 -18.28 7.78
C ILE A 97 14.09 -19.74 8.26
N GLU A 98 14.73 -20.10 9.38
CA GLU A 98 14.69 -21.50 9.87
C GLU A 98 13.32 -21.93 10.39
N ARG A 99 12.46 -20.96 10.74
CA ARG A 99 11.13 -21.21 11.31
C ARG A 99 10.05 -21.52 10.26
N LEU A 100 10.38 -21.34 8.97
CA LEU A 100 9.49 -21.62 7.84
C LEU A 100 9.78 -22.96 7.14
N LEU A 101 10.74 -23.75 7.63
CA LEU A 101 11.12 -25.06 7.07
C LEU A 101 10.76 -26.25 7.99
N HIS A 102 10.06 -26.03 9.10
CA HIS A 102 9.63 -27.07 10.04
C HIS A 102 8.11 -27.13 10.32
N GLU A 103 7.30 -26.52 9.47
CA GLU A 103 5.85 -26.80 9.32
C GLU A 103 5.48 -26.97 7.85
#